data_AF-X0VXC0-F1
#
_entry.id   AF-X0VXC0-F1
#
_cell.length_a   1.000
_cell.length_b   1.000
_cell.length_c   1.000
_cell.angle_alpha   90.00
_cell.angle_beta   90.00
_cell.angle_gamma   90.00
#
_symmetry.space_group_name_H-M   'P 1'
#
loop_
_entity.id
_entity.type
_entity.pdbx_description
1 polymer ?
#
loop_
_entity_poly.entity_id
_entity_poly.type
_entity_poly.pdbx_seq_one_letter_code
_entity_poly.pdbx_strand_id
1 'polypeptide(L)'
;MARPRSKIDITCQNSKCKYFLKEDGKDILKRGKNRAGHQQYYCNHCHKWFVETANTPLYHKHLSKSEIIQICKHLVEKNGVRSIERITGHHRDTISRLLEDLACHAETLNDFLLNEVKLGQFEVDEMWSFIKKNKRRLSRNAQEHLKKVMHGSTTA
;
A
#
# COMPACT_ATOMS: atom_id res chain seq x y z
N MET A 1 15.40 -4.62 -40.10
CA MET A 1 15.50 -5.47 -38.90
C MET A 1 14.48 -4.99 -37.89
N ALA A 2 13.67 -5.89 -37.30
CA ALA A 2 12.72 -5.49 -36.26
C ALA A 2 13.50 -5.03 -35.02
N ARG A 3 13.20 -3.83 -34.52
CA ARG A 3 13.85 -3.28 -33.31
C ARG A 3 13.50 -4.19 -32.12
N PRO A 4 14.47 -4.66 -31.32
CA PRO A 4 14.18 -5.51 -30.17
C PRO A 4 13.23 -4.77 -29.22
N ARG A 5 12.29 -5.50 -28.63
CA ARG A 5 11.37 -4.93 -27.64
C ARG A 5 12.18 -4.42 -26.46
N SER A 6 11.86 -3.22 -25.97
CA SER A 6 12.42 -2.73 -24.72
C SER A 6 11.97 -3.62 -23.56
N LYS A 7 12.79 -3.68 -22.49
CA LYS A 7 12.42 -4.39 -21.26
C LYS A 7 11.14 -3.80 -20.69
N ILE A 8 10.18 -4.65 -20.37
CA ILE A 8 8.88 -4.28 -19.79
C ILE A 8 8.81 -4.94 -18.42
N ASP A 9 8.88 -4.14 -17.35
CA ASP A 9 8.85 -4.62 -15.96
C ASP A 9 7.42 -4.67 -15.38
N ILE A 10 6.39 -4.41 -16.20
CA ILE A 10 5.00 -4.46 -15.74
C ILE A 10 4.39 -5.84 -15.97
N THR A 11 3.48 -6.25 -15.10
CA THR A 11 2.65 -7.46 -15.22
C THR A 11 1.22 -7.11 -15.63
N CYS A 12 0.41 -8.11 -15.95
CA CYS A 12 -0.99 -7.89 -16.27
C CYS A 12 -1.75 -7.42 -15.04
N GLN A 13 -2.49 -6.32 -15.18
CA GLN A 13 -3.27 -5.68 -14.11
C GLN A 13 -4.75 -6.11 -14.06
N ASN A 14 -5.16 -7.04 -14.92
CA ASN A 14 -6.54 -7.54 -14.96
C ASN A 14 -6.69 -8.77 -14.06
N SER A 15 -7.45 -8.66 -12.96
CA SER A 15 -7.70 -9.75 -12.00
C SER A 15 -8.30 -11.02 -12.60
N LYS A 16 -9.01 -10.89 -13.75
CA LYS A 16 -9.57 -12.04 -14.48
C LYS A 16 -8.56 -12.76 -15.38
N CYS A 17 -7.33 -12.26 -15.49
CA CYS A 17 -6.30 -12.86 -16.33
C CYS A 17 -5.56 -13.98 -15.59
N LYS A 18 -5.23 -15.08 -16.28
CA LYS A 18 -4.39 -16.16 -15.72
C LYS A 18 -2.99 -15.68 -15.31
N TYR A 19 -2.51 -14.62 -15.97
CA TYR A 19 -1.21 -13.97 -15.75
C TYR A 19 -1.32 -12.67 -14.93
N PHE A 20 -2.38 -12.51 -14.13
CA PHE A 20 -2.52 -11.38 -13.22
C PHE A 20 -1.36 -11.37 -12.21
N LEU A 21 -0.62 -10.25 -12.14
CA LEU A 21 0.54 -10.06 -11.26
C LEU A 21 1.65 -11.14 -11.37
N LYS A 22 1.71 -11.87 -12.48
CA LYS A 22 2.75 -12.88 -12.73
C LYS A 22 3.78 -12.37 -13.73
N GLU A 23 5.04 -12.54 -13.38
CA GLU A 23 6.20 -12.22 -14.23
C GLU A 23 6.42 -13.29 -15.29
N ASP A 24 6.30 -14.56 -14.91
CA ASP A 24 6.56 -15.69 -15.80
C ASP A 24 5.50 -15.82 -16.91
N GLY A 25 5.97 -15.88 -18.16
CA GLY A 25 5.10 -16.04 -19.33
C GLY A 25 4.27 -14.81 -19.68
N LYS A 26 4.61 -13.62 -19.15
CA LYS A 26 3.92 -12.37 -19.50
C LYS A 26 4.13 -12.02 -20.97
N ASP A 27 3.03 -11.76 -21.68
CA ASP A 27 3.08 -11.18 -23.03
C ASP A 27 2.30 -9.85 -23.05
N ILE A 28 3.05 -8.77 -22.88
CA ILE A 28 2.54 -7.41 -22.76
C ILE A 28 3.23 -6.53 -23.79
N LEU A 29 2.43 -5.76 -24.51
CA LEU A 29 2.88 -4.80 -25.50
C LEU A 29 2.79 -3.39 -24.94
N LYS A 30 3.91 -2.66 -24.98
CA LYS A 30 3.97 -1.23 -24.69
C LYS A 30 3.45 -0.44 -25.88
N ARG A 31 2.42 0.39 -25.69
CA ARG A 31 1.76 1.13 -26.77
C ARG A 31 1.45 2.56 -26.34
N GLY A 32 2.01 3.55 -27.03
CA GLY A 32 1.63 4.97 -26.91
C GLY A 32 1.58 5.54 -25.49
N LYS A 33 1.04 6.75 -25.34
CA LYS A 33 0.71 7.34 -24.04
C LYS A 33 -0.73 7.83 -24.10
N ASN A 34 -1.43 7.81 -22.98
CA ASN A 34 -2.76 8.40 -22.89
C ASN A 34 -2.68 9.95 -22.90
N ARG A 35 -3.83 10.62 -22.95
CA ARG A 35 -3.90 12.09 -22.91
C ARG A 35 -3.28 12.71 -21.65
N ALA A 36 -3.27 11.98 -20.55
CA ALA A 36 -2.64 12.39 -19.28
C ALA A 36 -1.13 12.12 -19.24
N GLY A 37 -0.53 11.56 -20.29
CA GLY A 37 0.90 11.27 -20.39
C GLY A 37 1.35 9.91 -19.81
N HIS A 38 0.43 9.11 -19.29
CA HIS A 38 0.71 7.77 -18.75
C HIS A 38 0.90 6.75 -19.87
N GLN A 39 1.88 5.87 -19.70
CA GLN A 39 2.13 4.78 -20.64
C GLN A 39 0.95 3.79 -20.66
N GLN A 40 0.51 3.38 -21.86
CA GLN A 40 -0.49 2.33 -22.01
C GLN A 40 0.17 1.00 -22.38
N TYR A 41 -0.45 -0.07 -21.92
CA TYR A 41 -0.04 -1.45 -22.13
C TYR A 41 -1.23 -2.28 -22.59
N TYR A 42 -0.93 -3.28 -23.42
CA TYR A 42 -1.90 -4.24 -23.91
C TYR A 42 -1.43 -5.65 -23.58
N CYS A 43 -2.27 -6.45 -22.94
CA CYS A 43 -1.98 -7.84 -22.65
C CYS A 43 -2.51 -8.74 -23.76
N ASN A 44 -1.65 -9.56 -24.37
CA ASN A 44 -2.05 -10.49 -25.43
C ASN A 44 -2.82 -11.71 -24.91
N HIS A 45 -2.73 -12.01 -23.60
CA HIS A 45 -3.43 -13.15 -23.00
C HIS A 45 -4.91 -12.88 -22.70
N CYS A 46 -5.23 -11.68 -22.22
CA CYS A 46 -6.61 -11.31 -21.87
C CYS A 46 -7.20 -10.24 -22.78
N HIS A 47 -6.45 -9.77 -23.78
CA HIS A 47 -6.85 -8.76 -24.76
C HIS A 47 -7.36 -7.45 -24.17
N LYS A 48 -6.92 -7.10 -22.95
CA LYS A 48 -7.30 -5.86 -22.28
C LYS A 48 -6.17 -4.85 -22.26
N TRP A 49 -6.58 -3.59 -22.28
CA TRP A 49 -5.74 -2.44 -22.07
C TRP A 49 -5.66 -2.07 -20.60
N PHE A 50 -4.50 -1.62 -20.18
CA PHE A 50 -4.29 -1.01 -18.87
C PHE A 50 -3.22 0.07 -18.95
N VAL A 51 -3.21 0.97 -17.97
CA VAL A 51 -2.23 2.05 -17.85
C VAL A 51 -1.17 1.68 -16.82
N GLU A 52 -0.02 2.36 -16.87
CA GLU A 52 1.08 2.18 -15.91
C GLU A 52 0.65 2.35 -14.45
N THR A 53 -0.35 3.19 -14.18
CA THR A 53 -0.85 3.47 -12.83
C THR A 53 -1.93 2.51 -12.37
N ALA A 54 -2.39 1.56 -13.19
CA ALA A 54 -3.46 0.65 -12.81
C ALA A 54 -3.08 -0.19 -11.58
N ASN A 55 -4.04 -0.37 -10.65
CA ASN A 55 -3.85 -1.02 -9.35
C ASN A 55 -2.79 -0.37 -8.43
N THR A 56 -2.47 0.90 -8.65
CA THR A 56 -1.61 1.68 -7.75
C THR A 56 -2.42 2.79 -7.08
N PRO A 57 -1.95 3.34 -5.93
CA PRO A 57 -2.57 4.50 -5.29
C PRO A 57 -2.68 5.74 -6.19
N LEU A 58 -1.93 5.77 -7.30
CA LEU A 58 -1.93 6.86 -8.28
C LEU A 58 -3.03 6.70 -9.33
N TYR A 59 -3.76 5.59 -9.35
CA TYR A 59 -4.80 5.33 -10.33
C TYR A 59 -5.99 6.28 -10.15
N HIS A 60 -6.50 6.84 -11.25
CA HIS A 60 -7.61 7.79 -11.25
C HIS A 60 -7.44 9.00 -10.31
N LYS A 61 -6.20 9.39 -10.00
CA LYS A 61 -5.91 10.61 -9.24
C LYS A 61 -5.74 11.80 -10.19
N HIS A 62 -6.36 12.91 -9.82
CA HIS A 62 -6.16 14.20 -10.48
C HIS A 62 -4.94 14.95 -9.93
N LEU A 63 -4.47 14.56 -8.74
CA LEU A 63 -3.25 15.07 -8.14
C LEU A 63 -2.04 14.54 -8.92
N SER A 64 -1.08 15.41 -9.16
CA SER A 64 0.23 15.01 -9.67
C SER A 64 0.95 14.11 -8.68
N LYS A 65 1.86 13.27 -9.19
CA LYS A 65 2.70 12.40 -8.35
C LYS A 65 3.48 13.20 -7.30
N SER A 66 3.95 14.40 -7.64
CA SER A 66 4.66 15.30 -6.73
C SER A 66 3.79 15.77 -5.56
N GLU A 67 2.54 16.16 -5.81
CA GLU A 67 1.60 16.59 -4.77
C GLU A 67 1.26 15.45 -3.82
N ILE A 68 1.01 14.24 -4.37
CA ILE A 68 0.76 13.04 -3.56
C ILE A 68 1.95 12.75 -2.64
N ILE A 69 3.18 12.81 -3.18
CA ILE A 69 4.40 12.61 -2.37
C ILE A 69 4.53 13.68 -1.28
N GLN A 70 4.20 14.94 -1.57
CA GLN A 70 4.23 16.01 -0.56
C GLN A 70 3.23 15.77 0.57
N ILE A 71 1.99 15.40 0.24
CA ILE A 71 0.97 15.03 1.23
C ILE A 71 1.47 13.90 2.13
N CYS A 72 2.03 12.83 1.53
CA CYS A 72 2.58 11.71 2.27
C CYS A 72 3.74 12.12 3.18
N LYS A 73 4.66 12.99 2.71
CA LYS A 73 5.76 13.51 3.53
C LYS A 73 5.24 14.25 4.75
N HIS A 74 4.24 15.11 4.59
CA HIS A 74 3.65 15.82 5.75
C HIS A 74 3.02 14.86 6.76
N LEU A 75 2.39 13.78 6.29
CA LEU A 75 1.84 12.76 7.17
C LEU A 75 2.95 12.04 7.98
N VAL A 76 4.07 11.71 7.34
CA VAL A 76 5.24 11.12 8.02
C VAL A 76 5.80 12.04 9.10
N GLU A 77 5.80 13.36 8.84
CA GLU A 77 6.14 14.41 9.82
C GLU A 77 5.06 14.63 10.90
N LYS A 78 4.09 13.71 11.04
CA LYS A 78 3.01 13.73 12.03
C LYS A 78 2.06 14.94 11.92
N ASN A 79 1.96 15.56 10.75
CA ASN A 79 0.95 16.60 10.53
C ASN A 79 -0.45 16.00 10.46
N GLY A 80 -1.41 16.62 11.15
CA GLY A 80 -2.82 16.28 10.99
C GLY A 80 -3.38 16.74 9.64
N VAL A 81 -4.47 16.11 9.17
CA VAL A 81 -5.10 16.40 7.85
C VAL A 81 -5.39 17.89 7.65
N ARG A 82 -5.87 18.60 8.68
CA ARG A 82 -6.13 20.05 8.61
C ARG A 82 -4.85 20.89 8.47
N SER A 83 -3.73 20.42 9.01
CA SER A 83 -2.42 21.05 8.81
C SER A 83 -1.97 20.88 7.36
N ILE A 84 -2.09 19.64 6.83
CA ILE A 84 -1.75 19.33 5.44
C ILE A 84 -2.61 20.14 4.46
N GLU A 85 -3.90 20.31 4.73
CA GLU A 85 -4.80 21.18 3.95
C GLU A 85 -4.28 22.62 3.88
N ARG A 86 -3.85 23.20 5.00
CA ARG A 86 -3.30 24.57 5.04
C ARG A 86 -1.95 24.70 4.32
N ILE A 87 -1.11 23.67 4.40
CA ILE A 87 0.24 23.66 3.80
C ILE A 87 0.16 23.44 2.28
N THR A 88 -0.65 22.48 1.85
CA THR A 88 -0.73 22.06 0.43
C THR A 88 -1.82 22.78 -0.35
N GLY A 89 -2.80 23.39 0.33
CA GLY A 89 -3.95 24.04 -0.30
C GLY A 89 -5.01 23.07 -0.83
N HIS A 90 -4.81 21.75 -0.69
CA HIS A 90 -5.81 20.77 -1.07
C HIS A 90 -6.89 20.62 -0.01
N HIS A 91 -8.15 20.52 -0.43
CA HIS A 91 -9.27 20.31 0.49
C HIS A 91 -9.08 19.01 1.30
N ARG A 92 -9.38 19.06 2.60
CA ARG A 92 -9.26 17.92 3.53
C ARG A 92 -9.88 16.62 3.02
N ASP A 93 -11.01 16.67 2.33
CA ASP A 93 -11.68 15.45 1.81
C ASP A 93 -10.85 14.78 0.70
N THR A 94 -10.17 15.57 -0.13
CA THR A 94 -9.26 15.05 -1.16
C THR A 94 -8.06 14.38 -0.50
N ILE A 95 -7.52 14.98 0.55
CA ILE A 95 -6.42 14.42 1.34
C ILE A 95 -6.89 13.12 2.01
N SER A 96 -8.03 13.12 2.70
CA SER A 96 -8.56 11.93 3.37
C SER A 96 -8.78 10.76 2.40
N ARG A 97 -9.41 10.99 1.25
CA ARG A 97 -9.60 9.95 0.22
C ARG A 97 -8.27 9.40 -0.32
N LEU A 98 -7.27 10.26 -0.48
CA LEU A 98 -5.93 9.81 -0.87
C LEU A 98 -5.31 8.93 0.21
N LEU A 99 -5.44 9.31 1.48
CA LEU A 99 -4.92 8.55 2.62
C LEU A 99 -5.63 7.21 2.80
N GLU A 100 -6.95 7.16 2.60
CA GLU A 100 -7.73 5.92 2.62
C GLU A 100 -7.27 4.92 1.54
N ASP A 101 -7.10 5.39 0.30
CA ASP A 101 -6.59 4.54 -0.78
C ASP A 101 -5.17 4.04 -0.50
N LEU A 102 -4.31 4.92 0.04
CA LEU A 102 -2.96 4.54 0.47
C LEU A 102 -2.98 3.50 1.59
N ALA A 103 -3.88 3.64 2.56
CA ALA A 103 -4.03 2.69 3.65
C ALA A 103 -4.47 1.31 3.15
N CYS A 104 -5.47 1.25 2.25
CA CYS A 104 -5.92 0.01 1.62
C CYS A 104 -4.78 -0.71 0.86
N HIS A 105 -3.98 0.06 0.11
CA HIS A 105 -2.80 -0.50 -0.54
C HIS A 105 -1.72 -0.94 0.45
N ALA A 106 -1.51 -0.22 1.55
CA ALA A 106 -0.56 -0.59 2.60
C ALA A 106 -0.98 -1.88 3.31
N GLU A 107 -2.28 -2.07 3.58
CA GLU A 107 -2.81 -3.33 4.12
C GLU A 107 -2.53 -4.50 3.17
N THR A 108 -2.79 -4.33 1.87
CA THR A 108 -2.51 -5.35 0.86
C THR A 108 -1.01 -5.72 0.81
N LEU A 109 -0.12 -4.73 0.90
CA LEU A 109 1.32 -4.96 0.97
C LEU A 109 1.72 -5.67 2.26
N ASN A 110 1.12 -5.29 3.38
CA ASN A 110 1.39 -5.90 4.67
C ASN A 110 0.97 -7.37 4.66
N ASP A 111 -0.21 -7.70 4.13
CA ASP A 111 -0.67 -9.09 3.96
C ASP A 111 0.28 -9.89 3.07
N PHE A 112 0.78 -9.30 1.99
CA PHE A 112 1.74 -9.95 1.11
C PHE A 112 3.09 -10.20 1.81
N LEU A 113 3.61 -9.21 2.54
CA LEU A 113 4.93 -9.27 3.18
C LEU A 113 4.93 -10.07 4.49
N LEU A 114 3.82 -10.11 5.22
CA LEU A 114 3.73 -10.77 6.53
C LEU A 114 3.57 -12.30 6.44
N ASN A 115 3.37 -12.87 5.25
CA ASN A 115 3.18 -14.32 5.08
C ASN A 115 4.42 -15.18 5.39
N GLU A 116 5.59 -14.57 5.63
CA GLU A 116 6.84 -15.32 5.84
C GLU A 116 7.64 -14.86 7.08
N VAL A 117 7.01 -14.15 8.02
CA VAL A 117 7.75 -13.69 9.21
C VAL A 117 7.93 -14.85 10.20
N LYS A 118 9.11 -15.46 10.17
CA LYS A 118 9.55 -16.44 11.18
C LYS A 118 9.92 -15.71 12.47
N LEU A 119 8.92 -15.26 13.22
CA LEU A 119 9.16 -14.65 14.54
C LEU A 119 9.37 -15.73 15.60
N GLY A 120 10.43 -15.58 16.38
CA GLY A 120 10.63 -16.37 17.60
C GLY A 120 9.66 -15.95 18.70
N GLN A 121 9.42 -16.84 19.67
CA GLN A 121 8.52 -16.57 20.81
C GLN A 121 8.91 -15.29 21.57
N PHE A 122 10.21 -15.04 21.75
CA PHE A 122 10.72 -13.85 22.45
C PHE A 122 10.50 -12.56 21.67
N GLU A 123 10.67 -12.57 20.34
CA GLU A 123 10.45 -11.41 19.47
C GLU A 123 8.97 -11.02 19.46
N VAL A 124 8.07 -12.01 19.44
CA VAL A 124 6.63 -11.79 19.56
C VAL A 124 6.29 -11.20 20.93
N ASP A 125 6.83 -11.74 22.03
CA ASP A 125 6.58 -11.22 23.38
C ASP A 125 7.11 -9.78 23.57
N GLU A 126 8.29 -9.47 23.02
CA GLU A 126 8.87 -8.13 23.03
C GLU A 126 8.03 -7.15 22.21
N MET A 127 7.59 -7.56 21.01
CA MET A 127 6.68 -6.78 20.18
C MET A 127 5.37 -6.47 20.92
N TRP A 128 4.75 -7.46 21.57
CA TRP A 128 3.55 -7.25 22.38
C TRP A 128 3.81 -6.37 23.61
N SER A 129 5.02 -6.40 24.16
CA SER A 129 5.42 -5.56 25.28
C SER A 129 5.70 -4.10 24.87
N PHE A 130 6.15 -3.87 23.64
CA PHE A 130 6.35 -2.54 23.06
C PHE A 130 5.04 -1.91 22.55
N ILE A 131 4.21 -2.69 21.85
CA ILE A 131 2.91 -2.23 21.33
C ILE A 131 1.89 -1.96 22.46
N LYS A 132 2.14 -2.50 23.67
CA LYS A 132 1.28 -2.28 24.84
C LYS A 132 1.01 -0.79 25.06
N LYS A 133 -0.29 -0.46 25.03
CA LYS A 133 -0.81 0.73 25.70
C LYS A 133 -0.39 0.71 27.16
N ASN A 134 0.03 1.87 27.67
CA ASN A 134 0.39 2.06 29.07
C ASN A 134 -0.75 1.51 29.97
N LYS A 135 -0.49 0.39 30.68
CA LYS A 135 -1.50 -0.41 31.44
C LYS A 135 -2.32 0.43 32.42
N ARG A 136 -1.78 1.59 32.82
CA ARG A 136 -2.37 2.57 33.73
C ARG A 136 -3.68 3.19 33.23
N ARG A 137 -3.95 3.19 31.91
CA ARG A 137 -5.17 3.81 31.32
C ARG A 137 -6.16 2.79 30.72
N LEU A 138 -5.97 1.49 30.93
CA LEU A 138 -6.87 0.46 30.41
C LEU A 138 -8.05 0.23 31.37
N SER A 139 -9.23 -0.02 30.80
CA SER A 139 -10.40 -0.44 31.58
C SER A 139 -10.17 -1.84 32.18
N ARG A 140 -10.87 -2.13 33.29
CA ARG A 140 -10.73 -3.41 34.02
C ARG A 140 -10.99 -4.63 33.14
N ASN A 141 -12.01 -4.58 32.28
CA ASN A 141 -12.33 -5.67 31.34
C ASN A 141 -11.21 -5.90 30.30
N ALA A 142 -10.60 -4.83 29.78
CA ALA A 142 -9.49 -4.96 28.84
C ALA A 142 -8.25 -5.56 29.50
N GLN A 143 -8.00 -5.24 30.79
CA GLN A 143 -6.92 -5.85 31.57
C GLN A 143 -7.15 -7.35 31.81
N GLU A 144 -8.38 -7.76 32.11
CA GLU A 144 -8.72 -9.18 32.33
C GLU A 144 -8.63 -10.01 31.05
N HIS A 145 -9.07 -9.47 29.91
CA HIS A 145 -8.86 -10.12 28.61
C HIS A 145 -7.37 -10.29 28.31
N LEU A 146 -6.56 -9.22 28.46
CA LEU A 146 -5.11 -9.30 28.23
C LEU A 146 -4.42 -10.35 29.11
N LYS A 147 -4.85 -10.54 30.36
CA LYS A 147 -4.32 -11.60 31.25
C LYS A 147 -4.64 -13.02 30.79
N LYS A 148 -5.76 -13.23 30.10
CA LYS A 148 -6.16 -14.55 29.59
C LYS A 148 -5.38 -14.95 28.34
N VAL A 149 -5.00 -13.98 27.50
CA VAL A 149 -4.33 -14.25 26.21
C VAL A 149 -2.81 -14.33 26.37
N MET A 150 -2.22 -13.56 27.28
CA MET A 150 -0.76 -13.52 27.46
C MET A 150 -0.30 -14.49 28.56
N HIS A 151 0.27 -15.64 28.17
CA HIS A 151 1.01 -16.55 29.04
C HIS A 151 2.51 -16.16 29.11
N GLY A 152 2.80 -14.86 29.21
CA GLY A 152 4.18 -14.35 29.19
C GLY A 152 4.83 -14.42 30.57
N SER A 153 5.88 -15.22 30.69
CA SER A 153 6.78 -15.32 31.84
C SER A 153 7.75 -14.13 31.90
N THR A 154 7.26 -12.90 31.98
CA THR A 154 8.09 -11.76 32.38
C THR A 154 7.83 -11.51 33.86
N THR A 155 8.58 -12.22 34.71
CA THR A 155 8.78 -11.79 36.10
C THR A 155 9.37 -10.39 36.06
N ALA A 156 8.74 -9.49 36.80
CA ALA A 156 9.16 -8.11 36.97
C ALA A 156 10.59 -8.00 37.50
#